data_AF-A0A4P1JSQ0-F1
#
_entry.id   AF-A0A4P1JSQ0-F1
#
_cell.length_a   1.000
_cell.length_b   1.000
_cell.length_c   1.000
_cell.angle_alpha   90.00
_cell.angle_beta   90.00
_cell.angle_gamma   90.00
#
_symmetry.space_group_name_H-M   'P 1'
#
loop_
_entity.id
_entity.type
_entity.pdbx_description
1 polymer ?
#
loop_
_entity_poly.entity_id
_entity_poly.type
_entity_poly.pdbx_seq_one_letter_code
_entity_poly.pdbx_strand_id
1 'polypeptide(L)'
;MKKYKFAPLLGAVLALPAAGALAQTAQPASPSAARAQQVQSPPKKADKDDQPAAVGDVVVSARSNDVRTSIDSISYSLADDLQAATGTLAEALRNVPSVDVDPQGNVSLRGDGNVTILVDGRPSAILSGPNRADAVLQLPADRYARIEVMTNPSAAYSPEGSGGVINLITKPVPAAVAAAAAAGASGATVTTGSLRANVGDNGRWNVGASGSRQRGKLTLTGDLSYRP
;
A
#
# COMPACT_ATOMS: atom_id res chain seq x y z
N MET A 1 45.33 35.77 3.56
CA MET A 1 45.65 34.48 4.21
C MET A 1 45.46 34.63 5.72
N LYS A 2 44.41 34.03 6.31
CA LYS A 2 44.23 33.94 7.77
C LYS A 2 43.59 32.58 8.07
N LYS A 3 44.37 31.73 8.76
CA LYS A 3 44.03 30.35 9.15
C LYS A 3 43.22 30.38 10.45
N TYR A 4 42.17 29.57 10.55
CA TYR A 4 41.61 29.16 11.83
C TYR A 4 41.36 27.65 11.87
N LYS A 5 41.62 27.11 13.05
CA LYS A 5 42.09 25.76 13.36
C LYS A 5 40.93 24.76 13.45
N PHE A 6 41.14 23.57 12.88
CA PHE A 6 40.40 22.36 13.21
C PHE A 6 40.84 21.85 14.59
N ALA A 7 39.87 21.53 15.44
CA ALA A 7 40.08 20.72 16.65
C ALA A 7 39.16 19.49 16.56
N PRO A 8 39.71 18.26 16.55
CA PRO A 8 38.92 17.04 16.65
C PRO A 8 38.76 16.66 18.12
N LEU A 9 37.59 16.14 18.49
CA LEU A 9 37.45 15.40 19.75
C LEU A 9 37.09 13.95 19.43
N LEU A 10 38.16 13.17 19.39
CA LEU A 10 38.25 11.75 19.73
C LEU A 10 37.50 11.46 21.04
N GLY A 11 37.00 10.22 21.18
CA GLY A 11 36.87 9.63 22.52
C GLY A 11 35.76 8.60 22.65
N ALA A 12 35.96 7.42 22.06
CA ALA A 12 35.31 6.20 22.52
C ALA A 12 35.72 5.90 23.97
N VAL A 13 34.79 5.46 24.83
CA VAL A 13 35.08 4.44 25.87
C VAL A 13 33.80 3.66 26.19
N LEU A 14 33.99 2.35 26.10
CA LEU A 14 33.21 1.20 26.51
C LEU A 14 33.16 1.08 28.05
N ALA A 15 32.00 0.81 28.65
CA ALA A 15 31.95 0.25 30.02
C ALA A 15 30.60 -0.43 30.34
N LEU A 16 30.60 -1.77 30.38
CA LEU A 16 29.82 -2.56 31.36
C LEU A 16 30.53 -2.43 32.73
N PRO A 17 29.86 -2.48 33.91
CA PRO A 17 29.32 -3.73 34.47
C PRO A 17 28.13 -3.68 35.48
N ALA A 18 27.47 -4.83 35.61
CA ALA A 18 27.04 -5.60 36.80
C ALA A 18 26.37 -4.98 38.08
N ALA A 19 25.31 -5.71 38.50
CA ALA A 19 25.05 -6.26 39.86
C ALA A 19 23.97 -5.62 40.78
N GLY A 20 22.90 -6.42 41.03
CA GLY A 20 22.16 -6.59 42.30
C GLY A 20 21.20 -5.46 42.75
N ALA A 21 20.06 -5.68 43.40
CA ALA A 21 19.32 -6.86 43.86
C ALA A 21 17.97 -6.37 44.48
N LEU A 22 17.01 -7.29 44.70
CA LEU A 22 15.84 -7.20 45.60
C LEU A 22 14.68 -6.30 45.09
N ALA A 23 13.39 -6.64 45.11
CA ALA A 23 12.64 -7.67 45.83
C ALA A 23 11.29 -7.99 45.14
N GLN A 24 10.78 -9.16 45.49
CA GLN A 24 9.58 -9.85 45.00
C GLN A 24 8.45 -9.70 46.04
N THR A 25 7.21 -9.45 45.61
CA THR A 25 5.99 -9.62 46.44
C THR A 25 4.97 -10.39 45.58
N ALA A 26 4.85 -11.70 45.74
CA ALA A 26 4.01 -12.44 46.70
C ALA A 26 2.51 -12.48 46.33
N GLN A 27 2.13 -13.60 45.70
CA GLN A 27 0.76 -14.13 45.59
C GLN A 27 0.24 -14.60 46.97
N PRO A 28 -1.08 -14.66 47.19
CA PRO A 28 -1.67 -15.63 48.10
C PRO A 28 -2.38 -16.75 47.34
N ALA A 29 -1.89 -17.97 47.53
CA ALA A 29 -2.57 -19.22 47.22
C ALA A 29 -3.50 -19.60 48.39
N SER A 30 -4.72 -20.02 48.10
CA SER A 30 -5.64 -20.63 49.08
C SER A 30 -5.40 -22.15 49.15
N PRO A 31 -5.28 -22.75 50.35
CA PRO A 31 -5.00 -24.18 50.50
C PRO A 31 -6.26 -25.04 50.35
N SER A 32 -6.06 -26.19 49.71
CA SER A 32 -7.00 -27.31 49.59
C SER A 32 -6.79 -28.31 50.72
N ALA A 33 -7.90 -28.85 51.24
CA ALA A 33 -8.14 -30.23 51.68
C ALA A 33 -8.74 -30.38 53.09
N ALA A 34 -10.03 -30.72 53.15
CA ALA A 34 -10.56 -31.66 54.13
C ALA A 34 -11.58 -32.57 53.43
N ARG A 35 -11.34 -33.87 53.56
CA ARG A 35 -11.95 -34.97 52.83
C ARG A 35 -12.83 -35.77 53.80
N ALA A 36 -14.06 -36.06 53.39
CA ALA A 36 -14.84 -37.19 53.89
C ALA A 36 -15.63 -37.79 52.71
N GLN A 37 -15.42 -39.08 52.51
CA GLN A 37 -15.98 -39.95 51.46
C GLN A 37 -17.35 -40.52 51.90
N GLN A 38 -18.21 -40.91 50.94
CA GLN A 38 -18.71 -42.30 50.74
C GLN A 38 -20.05 -42.34 49.95
N VAL A 39 -20.01 -42.73 48.66
CA VAL A 39 -20.40 -43.99 47.96
C VAL A 39 -21.90 -44.31 47.72
N GLN A 40 -22.16 -44.59 46.43
CA GLN A 40 -23.11 -45.55 45.81
C GLN A 40 -24.54 -45.09 45.40
N SER A 41 -24.72 -44.99 44.07
CA SER A 41 -25.97 -45.10 43.25
C SER A 41 -26.42 -46.58 43.10
N PRO A 42 -27.57 -46.99 42.48
CA PRO A 42 -28.52 -46.34 41.53
C PRO A 42 -30.03 -46.74 41.79
N PRO A 43 -31.05 -46.77 40.86
CA PRO A 43 -31.21 -46.24 39.47
C PRO A 43 -32.60 -45.58 39.08
N LYS A 44 -32.65 -45.00 37.85
CA LYS A 44 -33.80 -44.75 36.90
C LYS A 44 -34.81 -43.62 37.27
N LYS A 45 -35.29 -42.74 36.37
CA LYS A 45 -35.45 -42.69 34.89
C LYS A 45 -35.90 -41.26 34.45
N ALA A 46 -35.65 -40.91 33.17
CA ALA A 46 -36.38 -39.95 32.29
C ALA A 46 -36.28 -38.44 32.61
N ASP A 47 -36.10 -37.48 31.69
CA ASP A 47 -36.08 -37.43 30.22
C ASP A 47 -35.30 -36.16 29.76
N LYS A 48 -34.67 -36.27 28.58
CA LYS A 48 -34.41 -35.28 27.51
C LYS A 48 -34.17 -33.80 27.86
N ASP A 49 -33.03 -33.27 27.42
CA ASP A 49 -32.97 -32.18 26.43
C ASP A 49 -31.51 -31.97 25.94
N ASP A 50 -31.28 -32.38 24.69
CA ASP A 50 -30.10 -32.02 23.90
C ASP A 50 -30.13 -30.51 23.62
N GLN A 51 -29.27 -29.73 24.28
CA GLN A 51 -28.97 -28.36 23.84
C GLN A 51 -27.84 -28.40 22.82
N PRO A 52 -28.09 -28.16 21.51
CA PRO A 52 -27.00 -27.93 20.59
C PRO A 52 -26.31 -26.63 21.00
N ALA A 53 -24.98 -26.66 21.11
CA ALA A 53 -24.18 -25.46 21.31
C ALA A 53 -24.55 -24.45 20.21
N ALA A 54 -25.18 -23.34 20.62
CA ALA A 54 -25.51 -22.25 19.72
C ALA A 54 -24.20 -21.67 19.18
N VAL A 55 -23.95 -21.89 17.89
CA VAL A 55 -22.80 -21.35 17.17
C VAL A 55 -23.02 -19.85 17.04
N GLY A 56 -22.07 -19.04 17.50
CA GLY A 56 -22.16 -17.58 17.40
C GLY A 56 -22.20 -17.13 15.94
N ASP A 57 -23.02 -16.13 15.66
CA ASP A 57 -23.15 -15.55 14.32
C ASP A 57 -21.80 -15.00 13.83
N VAL A 58 -21.33 -15.53 12.71
CA VAL A 58 -20.17 -15.00 12.00
C VAL A 58 -20.67 -13.93 11.04
N VAL A 59 -20.57 -12.66 11.45
CA VAL A 59 -20.86 -11.52 10.56
C VAL A 59 -19.65 -11.29 9.65
N VAL A 60 -19.72 -11.81 8.43
CA VAL A 60 -18.75 -11.48 7.37
C VAL A 60 -19.15 -10.15 6.74
N SER A 61 -18.48 -9.06 7.12
CA SER A 61 -18.61 -7.78 6.41
C SER A 61 -17.67 -7.76 5.20
N ALA A 62 -18.18 -8.13 4.02
CA ALA A 62 -17.45 -7.96 2.77
C ALA A 62 -17.52 -6.48 2.31
N ARG A 63 -16.38 -5.89 1.98
CA ARG A 63 -16.31 -4.62 1.25
C ARG A 63 -16.23 -4.96 -0.23
N SER A 64 -17.26 -4.63 -1.01
CA SER A 64 -17.24 -4.84 -2.45
C SER A 64 -16.36 -3.79 -3.10
N ASN A 65 -15.57 -4.22 -4.07
CA ASN A 65 -14.79 -3.33 -4.90
C ASN A 65 -15.75 -2.50 -5.79
N ASP A 66 -15.62 -1.18 -5.79
CA ASP A 66 -16.53 -0.29 -6.51
C ASP A 66 -16.33 -0.42 -8.04
N VAL A 67 -17.38 -0.85 -8.74
CA VAL A 67 -17.45 -0.85 -10.22
C VAL A 67 -18.43 0.22 -10.66
N ARG A 68 -17.98 1.15 -11.50
CA ARG A 68 -18.82 2.23 -12.02
C ARG A 68 -18.86 2.19 -13.53
N THR A 69 -20.06 1.99 -14.06
CA THR A 69 -20.37 1.99 -15.49
C THR A 69 -20.77 3.40 -15.93
N SER A 70 -20.12 3.88 -16.98
CA SER A 70 -20.49 5.08 -17.73
C SER A 70 -20.91 4.67 -19.15
N ILE A 71 -21.42 5.61 -19.94
CA ILE A 71 -21.96 5.33 -21.29
C ILE A 71 -20.91 4.64 -22.18
N ASP A 72 -19.65 5.06 -22.10
CA ASP A 72 -18.58 4.59 -22.99
C ASP A 72 -17.43 3.86 -22.26
N SER A 73 -17.51 3.75 -20.94
CA SER A 73 -16.43 3.20 -20.12
C SER A 73 -16.90 2.45 -18.88
N ILE A 74 -16.16 1.42 -18.51
CA ILE A 74 -16.33 0.70 -17.24
C ILE A 74 -15.10 0.98 -16.39
N SER A 75 -15.31 1.47 -15.18
CA SER A 75 -14.23 1.71 -14.23
C SER A 75 -14.28 0.68 -13.10
N TYR A 76 -13.11 0.11 -12.80
CA TYR A 76 -12.90 -0.90 -11.78
C TYR A 76 -11.94 -0.35 -10.74
N SER A 77 -12.41 -0.14 -9.50
CA SER A 77 -11.54 0.27 -8.40
C SER A 77 -10.49 -0.80 -8.11
N LEU A 78 -9.28 -0.41 -7.73
CA LEU A 78 -8.26 -1.33 -7.21
C LEU A 78 -7.97 -1.07 -5.73
N ALA A 79 -8.61 -0.06 -5.14
CA ALA A 79 -8.33 0.37 -3.77
C ALA A 79 -8.72 -0.68 -2.72
N ASP A 80 -9.77 -1.46 -2.99
CA ASP A 80 -10.30 -2.48 -2.08
C ASP A 80 -9.99 -3.91 -2.55
N ASP A 81 -9.26 -4.08 -3.65
CA ASP A 81 -8.83 -5.39 -4.16
C ASP A 81 -7.54 -5.86 -3.47
N LEU A 82 -7.66 -6.87 -2.61
CA LEU A 82 -6.54 -7.50 -1.92
C LEU A 82 -5.52 -8.15 -2.88
N GLN A 83 -5.98 -8.67 -4.02
CA GLN A 83 -5.09 -9.25 -5.02
C GLN A 83 -4.28 -8.16 -5.72
N ALA A 84 -4.90 -7.03 -6.04
CA ALA A 84 -4.20 -5.86 -6.58
C ALA A 84 -3.21 -5.22 -5.60
N ALA A 85 -3.47 -5.29 -4.29
CA ALA A 85 -2.58 -4.74 -3.27
C ALA A 85 -1.23 -5.46 -3.16
N THR A 86 -1.18 -6.75 -3.50
CA THR A 86 0.03 -7.59 -3.37
C THR A 86 0.57 -8.12 -4.70
N GLY A 87 -0.21 -7.99 -5.76
CA GLY A 87 0.09 -8.53 -7.09
C GLY A 87 0.70 -7.53 -8.08
N THR A 88 0.89 -8.04 -9.28
CA THR A 88 1.38 -7.29 -10.44
C THR A 88 0.21 -6.67 -11.21
N LEU A 89 0.51 -5.73 -12.10
CA LEU A 89 -0.47 -5.12 -12.98
C LEU A 89 -1.16 -6.17 -13.87
N ALA A 90 -0.43 -7.21 -14.30
CA ALA A 90 -1.01 -8.34 -15.03
C ALA A 90 -2.13 -9.02 -14.24
N GLU A 91 -1.91 -9.27 -12.94
CA GLU A 91 -2.87 -9.94 -12.08
C GLU A 91 -4.11 -9.05 -11.83
N ALA A 92 -3.90 -7.75 -11.61
CA ALA A 92 -5.00 -6.80 -11.49
C ALA A 92 -5.82 -6.69 -12.78
N LEU A 93 -5.19 -6.73 -13.95
CA LEU A 93 -5.88 -6.67 -15.25
C LEU A 93 -6.71 -7.92 -15.53
N ARG A 94 -6.30 -9.11 -15.04
CA ARG A 94 -7.10 -10.35 -15.15
C ARG A 94 -8.42 -10.28 -14.37
N ASN A 95 -8.49 -9.46 -13.32
CA ASN A 95 -9.71 -9.24 -12.56
C ASN A 95 -10.67 -8.25 -13.25
N VAL A 96 -10.23 -7.58 -14.30
CA VAL A 96 -11.04 -6.61 -15.04
C VAL A 96 -11.91 -7.34 -16.08
N PRO A 97 -13.24 -7.14 -16.07
CA PRO A 97 -14.11 -7.78 -17.04
C PRO A 97 -13.72 -7.45 -18.49
N SER A 98 -13.79 -8.45 -19.37
CA SER A 98 -13.48 -8.34 -20.81
C SER A 98 -12.01 -8.09 -21.16
N VAL A 99 -11.11 -8.03 -20.16
CA VAL A 99 -9.65 -7.97 -20.35
C VAL A 99 -9.08 -9.37 -20.16
N ASP A 100 -8.19 -9.78 -21.06
CA ASP A 100 -7.44 -11.03 -20.95
C ASP A 100 -5.94 -10.73 -20.97
N VAL A 101 -5.18 -11.43 -20.11
CA VAL A 101 -3.73 -11.26 -20.00
C VAL A 101 -3.07 -12.63 -20.04
N ASP A 102 -2.30 -12.87 -21.09
CA ASP A 102 -1.59 -14.13 -21.28
C ASP A 102 -0.42 -14.29 -20.29
N PRO A 103 0.18 -15.49 -20.17
CA PRO A 103 1.35 -15.70 -19.31
C PRO A 103 2.59 -14.87 -19.68
N GLN A 104 2.66 -14.39 -20.91
CA GLN A 104 3.73 -13.54 -21.45
C GLN A 104 3.50 -12.05 -21.14
N GLY A 105 2.33 -11.68 -20.61
CA GLY A 105 1.96 -10.31 -20.27
C GLY A 105 1.27 -9.54 -21.40
N ASN A 106 0.94 -10.17 -22.52
CA ASN A 106 0.18 -9.52 -23.58
C ASN A 106 -1.27 -9.35 -23.13
N VAL A 107 -1.76 -8.12 -23.29
CA VAL A 107 -3.11 -7.73 -22.91
C VAL A 107 -3.99 -7.67 -24.14
N SER A 108 -5.17 -8.29 -24.07
CA SER A 108 -6.21 -8.17 -25.06
C SER A 108 -7.51 -7.69 -24.43
N LEU A 109 -8.34 -6.99 -25.21
CA LEU A 109 -9.66 -6.55 -24.79
C LEU A 109 -10.69 -7.12 -25.75
N ARG A 110 -11.64 -7.90 -25.24
CA ARG A 110 -12.67 -8.56 -26.07
C ARG A 110 -12.04 -9.33 -27.25
N GLY A 111 -10.89 -9.98 -27.02
CA GLY A 111 -10.16 -10.73 -28.04
C GLY A 111 -9.34 -9.89 -29.03
N ASP A 112 -9.36 -8.56 -28.94
CA ASP A 112 -8.48 -7.69 -29.75
C ASP A 112 -7.16 -7.43 -29.00
N GLY A 113 -6.03 -7.77 -29.62
CA GLY A 113 -4.69 -7.54 -29.08
C GLY A 113 -4.14 -6.12 -29.34
N ASN A 114 -4.83 -5.32 -30.16
CA ASN A 114 -4.48 -3.93 -30.47
C ASN A 114 -4.98 -2.98 -29.37
N VAL A 115 -4.66 -3.29 -28.11
CA VAL A 115 -5.08 -2.46 -26.98
C VAL A 115 -4.10 -1.31 -26.75
N THR A 116 -4.62 -0.10 -26.59
CA THR A 116 -3.84 1.06 -26.14
C THR A 116 -3.94 1.18 -24.63
N ILE A 117 -2.79 1.14 -23.93
CA ILE A 117 -2.73 1.34 -22.48
C ILE A 117 -2.28 2.77 -22.18
N LEU A 118 -3.10 3.50 -21.42
CA LEU A 118 -2.85 4.86 -20.96
C LEU A 118 -2.57 4.88 -19.45
N VAL A 119 -1.85 5.89 -19.00
CA VAL A 119 -1.68 6.21 -17.57
C VAL A 119 -2.13 7.64 -17.36
N ASP A 120 -3.16 7.84 -16.53
CA ASP A 120 -3.79 9.14 -16.28
C ASP A 120 -4.17 9.86 -17.59
N GLY A 121 -4.72 9.11 -18.56
CA GLY A 121 -5.14 9.62 -19.87
C GLY A 121 -3.99 9.93 -20.84
N ARG A 122 -2.73 9.63 -20.49
CA ARG A 122 -1.57 9.87 -21.35
C ARG A 122 -0.90 8.56 -21.77
N PRO A 123 -0.38 8.46 -23.01
CA PRO A 123 0.44 7.33 -23.42
C PRO A 123 1.66 7.19 -22.53
N SER A 124 1.92 5.98 -22.04
CA SER A 124 3.11 5.69 -21.24
C SER A 124 4.16 5.02 -22.12
N ALA A 125 5.37 5.58 -22.17
CA ALA A 125 6.47 5.01 -22.95
C ALA A 125 6.78 3.55 -22.58
N ILE A 126 6.52 3.17 -21.33
CA ILE A 126 6.76 1.82 -20.80
C ILE A 126 5.66 0.84 -21.28
N LEU A 127 4.42 1.33 -21.48
CA LEU A 127 3.25 0.49 -21.79
C LEU A 127 2.80 0.58 -23.26
N SER A 128 3.42 1.44 -24.06
CA SER A 128 3.12 1.59 -25.50
C SER A 128 4.16 0.93 -26.42
N GLY A 129 5.23 0.36 -25.88
CA GLY A 129 6.34 -0.22 -26.65
C GLY A 129 6.30 -1.75 -26.80
N PRO A 130 7.28 -2.35 -27.49
CA PRO A 130 7.40 -3.80 -27.64
C PRO A 130 7.55 -4.54 -26.31
N ASN A 131 8.11 -3.87 -25.29
CA ASN A 131 8.33 -4.44 -23.96
C ASN A 131 7.14 -4.19 -23.01
N ARG A 132 5.96 -3.79 -23.53
CA ARG A 132 4.79 -3.55 -22.69
C ARG A 132 4.37 -4.77 -21.89
N ALA A 133 4.56 -5.97 -22.45
CA ALA A 133 4.19 -7.22 -21.82
C ALA A 133 5.03 -7.48 -20.54
N ASP A 134 6.35 -7.29 -20.64
CA ASP A 134 7.25 -7.33 -19.49
C ASP A 134 6.89 -6.28 -18.44
N ALA A 135 6.52 -5.08 -18.88
CA ALA A 135 6.13 -4.01 -17.97
C ALA A 135 4.85 -4.37 -17.18
N VAL A 136 3.85 -4.95 -17.83
CA VAL A 136 2.61 -5.39 -17.17
C VAL A 136 2.89 -6.50 -16.13
N LEU A 137 3.87 -7.36 -16.38
CA LEU A 137 4.30 -8.39 -15.44
C LEU A 137 5.14 -7.85 -14.27
N GLN A 138 5.88 -6.76 -14.46
CA GLN A 138 6.80 -6.23 -13.45
C GLN A 138 6.22 -5.07 -12.62
N LEU A 139 5.25 -4.34 -13.16
CA LEU A 139 4.69 -3.18 -12.47
C LEU A 139 3.77 -3.62 -11.33
N PRO A 140 3.94 -3.07 -10.11
CA PRO A 140 3.02 -3.33 -9.01
C PRO A 140 1.64 -2.73 -9.28
N ALA A 141 0.57 -3.50 -9.05
CA ALA A 141 -0.80 -3.02 -9.20
C ALA A 141 -1.18 -1.97 -8.13
N ASP A 142 -0.56 -2.04 -6.95
CA ASP A 142 -0.79 -1.10 -5.84
C ASP A 142 -0.55 0.38 -6.20
N ARG A 143 0.20 0.68 -7.26
CA ARG A 143 0.42 2.08 -7.69
C ARG A 143 -0.80 2.72 -8.33
N TYR A 144 -1.79 1.92 -8.70
CA TYR A 144 -2.98 2.34 -9.42
C TYR A 144 -4.20 2.32 -8.50
N ALA A 145 -5.05 3.34 -8.62
CA ALA A 145 -6.28 3.47 -7.86
C ALA A 145 -7.45 2.78 -8.55
N ARG A 146 -7.50 2.84 -9.88
CA ARG A 146 -8.55 2.20 -10.69
C ARG A 146 -8.09 1.94 -12.11
N ILE A 147 -8.75 0.99 -12.77
CA ILE A 147 -8.59 0.66 -14.18
C ILE A 147 -9.87 1.05 -14.91
N GLU A 148 -9.75 1.82 -15.98
CA GLU A 148 -10.87 2.22 -16.84
C GLU A 148 -10.74 1.51 -18.18
N VAL A 149 -11.80 0.82 -18.59
CA VAL A 149 -11.88 0.13 -19.87
C VAL A 149 -12.82 0.90 -20.77
N MET A 150 -12.33 1.31 -21.93
CA MET A 150 -13.06 2.05 -22.94
C MET A 150 -13.16 1.19 -24.21
N THR A 151 -14.36 0.74 -24.53
CA THR A 151 -14.60 -0.13 -25.70
C THR A 151 -14.90 0.64 -26.98
N ASN A 152 -15.12 1.95 -26.87
CA ASN A 152 -15.35 2.86 -28.00
C ASN A 152 -14.56 4.18 -27.80
N PRO A 153 -13.22 4.12 -27.81
CA PRO A 153 -12.41 5.32 -27.67
C PRO A 153 -12.55 6.23 -28.90
N SER A 154 -12.36 7.53 -28.72
CA SER A 154 -12.30 8.45 -29.85
C SER A 154 -11.02 8.25 -30.67
N ALA A 155 -11.03 8.71 -31.93
CA ALA A 155 -9.89 8.63 -32.85
C ALA A 155 -8.60 9.28 -32.32
N ALA A 156 -8.69 10.13 -31.29
CA ALA A 156 -7.53 10.73 -30.63
C ALA A 156 -6.67 9.72 -29.86
N TYR A 157 -7.24 8.60 -29.43
CA TYR A 157 -6.57 7.60 -28.57
C TYR A 157 -6.38 6.24 -29.25
N SER A 158 -7.13 5.95 -30.31
CA SER A 158 -7.03 4.69 -31.07
C SER A 158 -7.12 4.98 -32.58
N PRO A 159 -6.00 5.39 -33.22
CA PRO A 159 -5.98 5.75 -34.64
C PRO A 159 -6.24 4.56 -35.57
N GLU A 160 -6.02 3.33 -35.10
CA GLU A 160 -6.28 2.09 -35.85
C GLU A 160 -7.76 1.61 -35.77
N GLY A 161 -8.62 2.36 -35.06
CA GLY A 161 -10.09 2.28 -35.17
C GLY A 161 -10.77 0.99 -34.68
N SER A 162 -10.02 -0.01 -34.23
CA SER A 162 -10.53 -1.31 -33.76
C SER A 162 -10.09 -1.64 -32.32
N GLY A 163 -8.99 -1.04 -31.88
CA GLY A 163 -8.40 -1.27 -30.57
C GLY A 163 -9.12 -0.58 -29.42
N GLY A 164 -9.44 -1.33 -28.37
CA GLY A 164 -9.91 -0.78 -27.10
C GLY A 164 -8.82 0.01 -26.36
N VAL A 165 -9.24 0.87 -25.43
CA VAL A 165 -8.33 1.65 -24.57
C VAL A 165 -8.49 1.19 -23.12
N ILE A 166 -7.37 0.92 -22.46
CA ILE A 166 -7.29 0.67 -21.02
C ILE A 166 -6.55 1.84 -20.39
N ASN A 167 -7.21 2.60 -19.52
CA ASN A 167 -6.63 3.73 -18.83
C ASN A 167 -6.39 3.39 -17.36
N LEU A 168 -5.12 3.45 -16.95
CA LEU A 168 -4.66 3.19 -15.59
C LEU A 168 -4.62 4.51 -14.83
N ILE A 169 -5.47 4.66 -13.82
CA ILE A 169 -5.48 5.84 -12.97
C ILE A 169 -4.55 5.60 -11.79
N THR A 170 -3.56 6.47 -11.61
CA THR A 170 -2.60 6.34 -10.52
C THR A 170 -3.21 6.73 -9.18
N LYS A 171 -2.66 6.19 -8.08
CA LYS A 171 -3.01 6.69 -6.75
C LYS A 171 -2.57 8.16 -6.62
N PRO A 172 -3.39 9.01 -5.99
CA PRO A 172 -3.05 10.42 -5.83
C PRO A 172 -1.75 10.53 -5.01
N VAL A 173 -0.71 11.06 -5.64
CA VAL A 173 0.49 11.49 -4.93
C VAL A 173 0.25 12.91 -4.39
N PRO A 174 0.88 13.29 -3.25
CA PRO A 174 0.74 14.63 -2.71
C PRO A 174 1.02 15.70 -3.78
N ALA A 175 0.18 16.74 -3.85
CA ALA A 175 0.24 17.75 -4.91
C ALA A 175 1.63 18.38 -5.08
N ALA A 176 2.38 18.56 -3.99
CA ALA A 176 3.76 19.05 -4.02
C ALA A 176 4.71 18.10 -4.78
N VAL A 177 4.53 16.78 -4.64
CA VAL A 177 5.33 15.75 -5.32
C VAL A 177 4.91 15.60 -6.79
N ALA A 178 3.60 15.66 -7.09
CA ALA A 178 3.11 15.67 -8.47
C ALA A 178 3.62 16.89 -9.25
N ALA A 179 3.53 18.09 -8.66
CA ALA A 179 4.01 19.32 -9.26
C ALA A 179 5.52 19.26 -9.50
N ALA A 180 6.26 18.69 -8.56
CA ALA A 180 7.70 18.51 -8.71
C ALA A 180 8.06 17.54 -9.86
N ALA A 181 7.35 16.42 -9.99
CA ALA A 181 7.58 15.45 -11.06
C ALA A 181 7.24 16.03 -12.45
N ALA A 182 6.13 16.75 -12.58
CA ALA A 182 5.72 17.39 -13.82
C ALA A 182 6.70 18.50 -14.27
N ALA A 183 7.22 19.28 -13.32
CA ALA A 183 8.25 20.27 -13.59
C ALA A 183 9.59 19.61 -14.02
N GLY A 184 9.89 18.41 -13.51
CA GLY A 184 11.11 17.68 -13.86
C GLY A 184 11.10 17.14 -15.29
N ALA A 185 9.94 16.65 -15.75
CA ALA A 185 9.76 16.13 -17.10
C ALA A 185 9.79 17.24 -18.18
N SER A 186 9.46 18.48 -17.84
CA SER A 186 9.45 19.63 -18.76
C SER A 186 10.78 20.40 -18.81
N GLY A 187 11.80 19.98 -18.05
CA GLY A 187 13.03 20.76 -17.85
C GLY A 187 12.81 22.07 -17.07
N ALA A 188 11.61 22.25 -16.52
CA ALA A 188 11.24 23.39 -15.71
C ALA A 188 11.93 23.30 -14.34
N THR A 189 12.00 24.44 -13.64
CA THR A 189 12.61 24.48 -12.31
C THR A 189 11.70 23.76 -11.32
N VAL A 190 12.13 22.59 -10.86
CA VAL A 190 11.42 21.78 -9.86
C VAL A 190 11.71 22.35 -8.48
N THR A 191 10.69 22.77 -7.74
CA THR A 191 10.83 23.16 -6.34
C THR A 191 9.91 22.31 -5.49
N THR A 192 10.47 21.48 -4.61
CA THR A 192 9.71 20.62 -3.69
C THR A 192 9.92 21.12 -2.26
N GLY A 193 8.86 21.13 -1.45
CA GLY A 193 8.92 21.44 -0.03
C GLY A 193 8.08 20.45 0.75
N SER A 194 8.54 20.04 1.93
CA SER A 194 7.78 19.18 2.84
C SER A 194 7.91 19.67 4.28
N LEU A 195 6.84 19.45 5.05
CA LEU A 195 6.76 19.70 6.48
C LEU A 195 6.35 18.38 7.14
N ARG A 196 7.06 17.97 8.19
CA ARG A 196 6.81 16.73 8.94
C ARG A 196 6.66 17.04 10.43
N ALA A 197 5.62 16.52 11.05
CA ALA A 197 5.41 16.57 12.49
C ALA A 197 5.04 15.16 12.96
N ASN A 198 5.76 14.64 13.95
CA ASN A 198 5.47 13.33 14.55
C ASN A 198 5.30 13.51 16.06
N VAL A 199 4.35 12.78 16.66
CA VAL A 199 4.09 12.73 18.10
C VAL A 199 4.04 11.26 18.52
N GLY A 200 4.80 10.90 19.55
CA GLY A 200 4.85 9.57 20.14
C GLY A 200 4.01 9.47 21.42
N ASP A 201 3.67 8.23 21.78
CA ASP A 201 2.95 7.82 22.98
C ASP A 201 3.61 8.25 24.31
N ASN A 202 4.93 8.36 24.32
CA ASN A 202 5.76 8.81 25.45
C ASN A 202 5.97 10.32 25.52
N GLY A 203 5.17 11.12 24.80
CA GLY A 203 5.28 12.59 24.78
C GLY A 203 6.46 13.13 23.97
N ARG A 204 7.21 12.26 23.28
CA ARG A 204 8.26 12.69 22.35
C ARG A 204 7.64 13.24 21.08
N TRP A 205 8.20 14.32 20.55
CA TRP A 205 7.76 14.84 19.26
C TRP A 205 8.95 15.23 18.40
N ASN A 206 8.72 15.37 17.10
CA ASN A 206 9.69 15.99 16.21
C ASN A 206 8.97 16.85 15.19
N VAL A 207 9.59 17.96 14.82
CA VAL A 207 9.17 18.74 13.65
C VAL A 207 10.33 18.86 12.68
N GLY A 208 10.03 18.90 11.39
CA GLY A 208 11.04 19.15 10.38
C GLY A 208 10.45 19.77 9.13
N ALA A 209 11.26 20.55 8.44
CA ALA A 209 11.01 21.08 7.13
C ALA A 209 12.14 20.64 6.21
N SER A 210 11.84 20.33 4.96
CA SER A 210 12.86 20.13 3.94
C SER A 210 12.40 20.68 2.60
N GLY A 211 13.35 21.08 1.78
CA GLY A 211 13.07 21.57 0.44
C GLY A 211 14.20 21.28 -0.53
N SER A 212 13.85 21.23 -1.80
CA SER A 212 14.79 21.02 -2.90
C SER A 212 14.42 21.90 -4.10
N ARG A 213 15.43 22.37 -4.83
CA ARG A 213 15.27 23.15 -6.06
C ARG A 213 16.21 22.62 -7.12
N GLN A 214 15.68 22.09 -8.20
CA GLN A 214 16.45 21.56 -9.33
C GLN A 214 16.27 22.45 -10.56
N ARG A 215 17.39 22.91 -11.13
CA ARG A 215 17.44 23.70 -12.36
C ARG A 215 18.50 23.11 -13.29
N GLY A 216 18.06 22.43 -14.35
CA GLY A 216 18.95 21.72 -15.27
C GLY A 216 19.73 20.62 -14.55
N LYS A 217 21.07 20.73 -14.56
CA LYS A 217 21.99 19.76 -13.92
C LYS A 217 22.31 20.07 -12.45
N LEU A 218 21.77 21.15 -11.88
CA LEU A 218 22.04 21.56 -10.51
C LEU A 218 20.82 21.28 -9.62
N THR A 219 21.08 20.64 -8.47
CA THR A 219 20.08 20.39 -7.44
C THR A 219 20.56 21.01 -6.12
N LEU A 220 19.76 21.94 -5.58
CA LEU A 220 19.95 22.52 -4.25
C LEU A 220 18.97 21.84 -3.29
N THR A 221 19.43 21.42 -2.13
CA THR A 221 18.60 20.81 -1.08
C THR A 221 18.90 21.49 0.26
N GLY A 222 17.90 21.57 1.13
CA GLY A 222 18.06 22.07 2.49
C GLY A 222 17.01 21.46 3.41
N ASP A 223 17.40 21.13 4.63
CA ASP A 223 16.53 20.58 5.65
C ASP A 223 16.78 21.22 7.03
N LEU A 224 15.72 21.27 7.83
CA LEU A 224 15.71 21.77 9.19
C LEU A 224 14.88 20.81 10.04
N SER A 225 15.40 20.34 11.16
CA SER A 225 14.62 19.51 12.08
C SER A 225 14.89 19.82 13.54
N TYR A 226 13.85 19.74 14.35
CA TYR A 226 13.88 19.97 15.79
C TYR A 226 13.26 18.76 16.52
N ARG A 227 13.96 18.32 17.56
CA ARG A 227 13.63 17.17 18.41
C ARG A 227 13.99 17.56 19.85
N PRO A 228 13.01 17.76 20.74
CA PRO A 228 13.25 17.95 22.17
C PRO A 228 13.57 16.63 22.89
#